data_AF-A0A6N8XIM5-F1
#
_entry.id   AF-A0A6N8XIM5-F1
#
_cell.length_a   1.000
_cell.length_b   1.000
_cell.length_c   1.000
_cell.angle_alpha   90.00
_cell.angle_beta   90.00
_cell.angle_gamma   90.00
#
_symmetry.space_group_name_H-M   'P 1'
#
loop_
_entity.id
_entity.type
_entity.pdbx_description
1 polymer ?
#
loop_
_entity_poly.entity_id
_entity_poly.type
_entity_poly.pdbx_seq_one_letter_code
_entity_poly.pdbx_strand_id
1 'polypeptide(L)'
;MPAALPSMWRAVKRGFAAEPALLAIAFALSLVAALPDALMALWLKFLADGLLDGIPTLVAIAAGGWAVSATLTWVLRVVSERTQRRFRDRVTIALESHVAELQASVVTVEHHERPDYLDRLTILRDQVFVLDHMYMSLFTTCGWILRLVVTIGLLVSIHPILAALALFALPTVAPTSWRPAVERAAEEAGAQAQRLAKHLFDVATTAPPGKEVRVSGIGERLLRDRRAAWERWYARVARARWGSAAWHTLGWAVFGAG
;
A
#
# COMPACT_ATOMS: atom_id res chain seq x y z
N MET A 1 -11.56 11.53 -14.61
CA MET A 1 -10.15 11.49 -14.13
C MET A 1 -9.29 10.83 -15.21
N PRO A 2 -8.04 11.25 -15.43
CA PRO A 2 -7.16 10.56 -16.39
C PRO A 2 -6.99 9.09 -15.99
N ALA A 3 -6.85 8.21 -16.98
CA ALA A 3 -6.61 6.80 -16.73
C ALA A 3 -5.31 6.60 -15.94
N ALA A 4 -5.31 5.66 -14.98
CA ALA A 4 -4.21 5.45 -14.02
C ALA A 4 -2.87 5.06 -14.68
N LEU A 5 -2.91 4.35 -15.82
CA LEU A 5 -1.72 3.90 -16.54
C LEU A 5 -0.96 5.06 -17.22
N PRO A 6 -1.60 5.94 -18.02
CA PRO A 6 -0.94 7.12 -18.57
C PRO A 6 -0.34 8.06 -17.53
N SER A 7 -1.01 8.26 -16.38
CA SER A 7 -0.47 9.10 -15.30
C SER A 7 0.74 8.45 -14.64
N MET A 8 0.72 7.13 -14.42
CA MET A 8 1.84 6.37 -13.89
C MET A 8 3.05 6.39 -14.83
N TRP A 9 2.84 6.26 -16.14
CA TRP A 9 3.93 6.34 -17.11
C TRP A 9 4.60 7.73 -17.13
N ARG A 10 3.79 8.80 -17.07
CA ARG A 10 4.31 10.18 -17.00
C ARG A 10 5.10 10.42 -15.71
N ALA A 11 4.63 9.86 -14.59
CA ALA A 11 5.35 9.88 -13.32
C ALA A 11 6.75 9.28 -13.49
N VAL A 12 6.82 8.01 -13.90
CA VAL A 12 8.07 7.26 -14.08
C VAL A 12 9.02 7.99 -15.02
N LYS A 13 8.51 8.54 -16.14
CA LYS A 13 9.33 9.31 -17.08
C LYS A 13 9.94 10.56 -16.44
N ARG A 14 9.19 11.28 -15.58
CA ARG A 14 9.71 12.44 -14.86
C ARG A 14 10.68 12.06 -13.74
N GLY A 15 10.43 10.97 -13.01
CA GLY A 15 11.39 10.46 -12.02
C GLY A 15 12.70 9.99 -12.66
N PHE A 16 12.62 9.32 -13.80
CA PHE A 16 13.80 8.93 -14.58
C PHE A 16 14.59 10.14 -15.10
N ALA A 17 13.90 11.21 -15.52
CA ALA A 17 14.57 12.44 -15.96
C ALA A 17 15.28 13.18 -14.82
N ALA A 18 14.77 13.10 -13.59
CA ALA A 18 15.36 13.75 -12.42
C ALA A 18 16.58 12.97 -11.88
N GLU A 19 16.44 11.66 -11.65
CA GLU A 19 17.47 10.84 -10.99
C GLU A 19 17.52 9.41 -11.60
N PRO A 20 18.05 9.24 -12.82
CA PRO A 20 18.02 7.96 -13.54
C PRO A 20 18.85 6.87 -12.86
N ALA A 21 20.01 7.23 -12.30
CA ALA A 21 20.89 6.29 -11.62
C ALA A 21 20.26 5.74 -10.33
N LEU A 22 19.68 6.62 -9.49
CA LEU A 22 19.03 6.21 -8.25
C LEU A 22 17.77 5.39 -8.52
N LEU A 23 17.00 5.70 -9.57
CA LEU A 23 15.86 4.89 -9.98
C LEU A 23 16.30 3.46 -10.33
N ALA A 24 17.33 3.32 -11.18
CA ALA A 24 17.82 2.01 -11.61
C ALA A 24 18.39 1.20 -10.44
N ILE A 25 19.17 1.83 -9.55
CA ILE A 25 19.72 1.18 -8.36
C ILE A 25 18.60 0.78 -7.41
N ALA A 26 17.64 1.66 -7.12
CA ALA A 26 16.52 1.36 -6.23
C ALA A 26 15.64 0.22 -6.78
N PHE A 27 15.42 0.20 -8.09
CA PHE A 27 14.67 -0.86 -8.76
C PHE A 27 15.43 -2.19 -8.72
N ALA A 28 16.70 -2.22 -9.14
CA ALA A 28 17.51 -3.43 -9.13
C ALA A 28 17.64 -4.00 -7.71
N LEU A 29 17.89 -3.14 -6.73
CA LEU A 29 18.02 -3.54 -5.33
C LEU A 29 16.69 -4.09 -4.77
N SER A 30 15.54 -3.57 -5.21
CA SER A 30 14.24 -4.10 -4.82
C SER A 30 13.99 -5.52 -5.36
N LEU A 31 14.46 -5.80 -6.58
CA LEU A 31 14.38 -7.14 -7.18
C LEU A 31 15.34 -8.11 -6.49
N VAL A 32 16.59 -7.70 -6.28
CA VAL A 32 17.60 -8.52 -5.60
C VAL A 32 17.21 -8.81 -4.15
N ALA A 33 16.60 -7.85 -3.44
CA ALA A 33 16.10 -8.04 -2.08
C ALA A 33 14.97 -9.09 -1.98
N ALA A 34 14.26 -9.39 -3.07
CA ALA A 34 13.20 -10.39 -3.09
C ALA A 34 13.72 -11.84 -3.22
N LEU A 35 14.98 -12.04 -3.63
CA LEU A 35 15.54 -13.36 -3.93
C LEU A 35 15.92 -14.20 -2.70
N PRO A 36 16.62 -13.68 -1.67
CA PRO A 36 17.12 -14.54 -0.59
C PRO A 36 15.99 -15.17 0.23
N ASP A 37 14.88 -14.46 0.40
CA ASP A 37 13.67 -14.98 1.04
C ASP A 37 13.06 -16.15 0.26
N ALA A 38 13.09 -16.10 -1.08
CA ALA A 38 12.62 -17.22 -1.91
C ALA A 38 13.52 -18.47 -1.80
N LEU A 39 14.83 -18.28 -1.59
CA LEU A 39 15.79 -19.37 -1.40
C LEU A 39 15.63 -20.07 -0.05
N MET A 40 14.94 -19.47 0.91
CA MET A 40 14.66 -20.04 2.22
C MET A 40 14.01 -21.44 2.13
N ALA A 41 13.11 -21.63 1.18
CA ALA A 41 12.44 -22.90 0.92
C ALA A 41 13.41 -23.99 0.42
N LEU A 42 14.43 -23.62 -0.35
CA LEU A 42 15.45 -24.55 -0.84
C LEU A 42 16.32 -25.08 0.32
N TRP A 43 16.69 -24.21 1.26
CA TRP A 43 17.44 -24.62 2.44
C TRP A 43 16.63 -25.53 3.34
N LEU A 44 15.33 -25.28 3.50
CA LEU A 44 14.42 -26.17 4.24
C LEU A 44 14.33 -27.55 3.59
N LYS A 45 14.30 -27.62 2.25
CA LYS A 45 14.36 -28.89 1.52
C LYS A 45 15.65 -29.65 1.84
N PHE A 46 16.82 -29.01 1.68
CA PHE A 46 18.09 -29.67 1.97
C PHE A 46 18.25 -30.08 3.44
N LEU A 47 17.66 -29.30 4.35
CA LEU A 47 17.62 -29.68 5.76
C LEU A 47 16.80 -30.96 5.98
N ALA A 48 15.63 -31.07 5.34
CA ALA A 48 14.78 -32.25 5.40
C ALA A 48 15.47 -33.47 4.78
N ASP A 49 16.02 -33.33 3.56
CA ASP A 49 16.75 -34.39 2.87
C ASP A 49 17.95 -34.86 3.71
N GLY A 50 18.74 -33.93 4.27
CA GLY A 50 19.90 -34.26 5.10
C GLY A 50 19.55 -34.95 6.42
N LEU A 51 18.38 -34.65 6.99
CA LEU A 51 17.88 -35.31 8.21
C LEU A 51 17.35 -36.72 7.91
N LEU A 52 16.67 -36.90 6.77
CA LEU A 52 16.14 -38.20 6.34
C LEU A 52 17.25 -39.17 5.91
N ASP A 53 18.24 -38.67 5.17
CA ASP A 53 19.35 -39.48 4.64
C ASP A 53 20.52 -39.63 5.65
N GLY A 54 20.46 -38.96 6.81
CA GLY A 54 21.48 -39.01 7.83
C GLY A 54 22.82 -38.37 7.42
N ILE A 55 22.78 -37.36 6.53
CA ILE A 55 23.97 -36.69 5.98
C ILE A 55 24.23 -35.38 6.75
N PRO A 56 25.13 -35.37 7.76
CA PRO A 56 25.35 -34.19 8.62
C PRO A 56 25.91 -33.00 7.85
N THR A 57 26.67 -33.23 6.78
CA THR A 57 27.21 -32.18 5.92
C THR A 57 26.08 -31.40 5.22
N LEU A 58 25.03 -32.09 4.76
CA LEU A 58 23.90 -31.45 4.10
C LEU A 58 23.09 -30.60 5.09
N VAL A 59 22.91 -31.10 6.31
CA VAL A 59 22.29 -30.34 7.42
C VAL A 59 23.09 -29.07 7.74
N ALA A 60 24.42 -29.16 7.82
CA ALA A 60 25.28 -28.01 8.09
C ALA A 60 25.25 -26.97 6.96
N ILE A 61 25.27 -27.42 5.70
CA ILE A 61 25.13 -26.54 4.52
C ILE A 61 23.75 -25.86 4.53
N ALA A 62 22.69 -26.61 4.82
CA ALA A 62 21.34 -26.07 4.88
C ALA A 62 21.19 -25.00 5.97
N ALA A 63 21.67 -25.28 7.19
CA ALA A 63 21.65 -24.34 8.30
C ALA A 63 22.47 -23.07 8.00
N GLY A 64 23.66 -23.24 7.41
CA GLY A 64 24.52 -22.13 6.98
C GLY A 64 23.85 -21.29 5.88
N GLY A 65 23.30 -21.93 4.86
CA GLY A 65 22.57 -21.27 3.77
C GLY A 65 21.34 -20.50 4.28
N TRP A 66 20.62 -21.05 5.26
CA TRP A 66 19.48 -20.39 5.91
C TRP A 66 19.92 -19.14 6.69
N ALA A 67 20.97 -19.24 7.51
CA ALA A 67 21.52 -18.12 8.25
C ALA A 67 22.04 -16.99 7.33
N VAL A 68 22.75 -17.36 6.26
CA VAL A 68 23.23 -16.41 5.25
C VAL A 68 22.05 -15.75 4.53
N SER A 69 21.04 -16.51 4.12
CA SER A 69 19.88 -15.97 3.41
C SER A 69 19.04 -15.05 4.29
N ALA A 70 18.84 -15.39 5.57
CA ALA A 70 18.15 -14.54 6.53
C ALA A 70 18.91 -13.23 6.76
N THR A 71 20.24 -13.30 6.94
CA THR A 71 21.09 -12.11 7.12
C THR A 71 21.07 -11.25 5.86
N LEU A 72 21.22 -11.86 4.69
CA LEU A 72 21.20 -11.17 3.40
C LEU A 72 19.83 -10.53 3.13
N THR A 73 18.74 -11.20 3.47
CA THR A 73 17.37 -10.63 3.41
C THR A 73 17.29 -9.36 4.24
N TRP A 74 17.75 -9.41 5.49
CA TRP A 74 17.73 -8.24 6.37
C TRP A 74 18.58 -7.10 5.82
N VAL A 75 19.84 -7.36 5.42
CA VAL A 75 20.74 -6.34 4.87
C VAL A 75 20.14 -5.74 3.60
N LEU A 76 19.75 -6.55 2.62
CA LEU A 76 19.20 -6.08 1.36
C LEU A 76 17.90 -5.30 1.56
N ARG A 77 17.03 -5.73 2.48
CA ARG A 77 15.81 -4.98 2.81
C ARG A 77 16.14 -3.61 3.39
N VAL A 78 17.06 -3.54 4.34
CA VAL A 78 17.48 -2.26 4.95
C VAL A 78 18.10 -1.32 3.90
N VAL A 79 19.01 -1.83 3.07
CA VAL A 79 19.65 -1.01 2.02
C VAL A 79 18.63 -0.62 0.95
N SER A 80 17.75 -1.54 0.53
CA SER A 80 16.69 -1.28 -0.46
C SER A 80 15.77 -0.17 0.01
N GLU A 81 15.23 -0.29 1.24
CA GLU A 81 14.33 0.70 1.79
C GLU A 81 15.00 2.08 1.94
N ARG A 82 16.28 2.13 2.34
CA ARG A 82 17.04 3.39 2.44
C ARG A 82 17.27 4.03 1.07
N THR A 83 17.67 3.25 0.08
CA THR A 83 17.89 3.73 -1.29
C THR A 83 16.59 4.20 -1.93
N GLN A 84 15.50 3.45 -1.74
CA GLN A 84 14.17 3.85 -2.21
C GLN A 84 13.69 5.14 -1.53
N ARG A 85 13.88 5.29 -0.21
CA ARG A 85 13.56 6.54 0.49
C ARG A 85 14.34 7.72 -0.11
N ARG A 86 15.66 7.58 -0.25
CA ARG A 86 16.51 8.63 -0.82
C ARG A 86 16.13 9.02 -2.25
N PHE A 87 15.80 8.04 -3.09
CA PHE A 87 15.31 8.30 -4.45
C PHE A 87 14.02 9.14 -4.41
N ARG A 88 13.06 8.76 -3.55
CA ARG A 88 11.78 9.47 -3.45
C ARG A 88 11.95 10.88 -2.92
N ASP A 89 12.76 11.07 -1.89
CA ASP A 89 13.05 12.41 -1.34
C ASP A 89 13.61 13.34 -2.43
N ARG A 90 14.53 12.84 -3.26
CA ARG A 90 15.12 13.60 -4.38
C ARG A 90 14.10 13.95 -5.46
N VAL A 91 13.25 13.00 -5.83
CA VAL A 91 12.19 13.22 -6.83
C VAL A 91 11.14 14.20 -6.31
N THR A 92 10.77 14.11 -5.04
CA THR A 92 9.84 15.05 -4.40
C THR A 92 10.41 16.47 -4.43
N ILE A 93 11.67 16.67 -4.03
CA ILE A 93 12.33 17.99 -4.08
C ILE A 93 12.34 18.55 -5.50
N ALA A 94 12.66 17.72 -6.50
CA ALA A 94 12.69 18.16 -7.90
C ALA A 94 11.29 18.58 -8.42
N LEU A 95 10.25 17.85 -8.02
CA LEU A 95 8.86 18.17 -8.39
C LEU A 95 8.34 19.41 -7.68
N GLU A 96 8.57 19.52 -6.37
CA GLU A 96 8.19 20.71 -5.60
C GLU A 96 8.90 21.96 -6.13
N SER A 97 10.19 21.85 -6.45
CA SER A 97 10.98 22.94 -7.04
C SER A 97 10.41 23.36 -8.40
N HIS A 98 10.03 22.41 -9.26
CA HIS A 98 9.41 22.71 -10.55
C HIS A 98 8.03 23.37 -10.41
N VAL A 99 7.23 22.95 -9.42
CA VAL A 99 5.94 23.59 -9.14
C VAL A 99 6.14 25.01 -8.59
N ALA A 100 7.13 25.21 -7.71
CA ALA A 100 7.48 26.52 -7.18
C ALA A 100 7.98 27.46 -8.28
N GLU A 101 8.80 26.98 -9.22
CA GLU A 101 9.25 27.75 -10.39
C GLU A 101 8.06 28.17 -11.28
N LEU A 102 7.14 27.24 -11.55
CA LEU A 102 5.93 27.55 -12.31
C LEU A 102 5.07 28.61 -11.61
N GLN A 103 4.94 28.55 -10.29
CA GLN A 103 4.23 29.56 -9.50
C GLN A 103 4.94 30.92 -9.54
N ALA A 104 6.27 30.93 -9.38
CA ALA A 104 7.06 32.15 -9.40
C ALA A 104 7.13 32.84 -10.78
N SER A 105 6.97 32.07 -11.86
CA SER A 105 6.99 32.59 -13.23
C SER A 105 5.71 33.33 -13.65
N VAL A 106 4.62 33.18 -12.89
CA VAL A 106 3.34 33.85 -13.18
C VAL A 106 3.36 35.24 -12.56
N VAL A 107 3.43 36.27 -13.40
CA VAL A 107 3.59 37.68 -13.02
C VAL A 107 2.35 38.27 -12.32
N THR A 108 1.19 37.60 -12.39
CA THR A 108 -0.11 38.14 -11.92
C THR A 108 -0.52 37.56 -10.56
N VAL A 109 -1.02 38.37 -9.62
CA VAL A 109 -1.47 37.90 -8.28
C VAL A 109 -2.81 37.15 -8.31
N GLU A 110 -3.58 37.23 -9.40
CA GLU A 110 -4.96 36.68 -9.52
C GLU A 110 -5.09 35.19 -9.12
N HIS A 111 -4.07 34.37 -9.35
CA HIS A 111 -4.01 32.96 -8.94
C HIS A 111 -3.92 32.70 -7.42
N HIS A 112 -3.62 33.73 -6.62
CA HIS A 112 -3.62 33.66 -5.14
C HIS A 112 -4.93 34.18 -4.54
N GLU A 113 -5.78 34.84 -5.33
CA GLU A 113 -7.02 35.45 -4.86
C GLU A 113 -8.26 34.65 -5.27
N ARG A 114 -8.20 33.94 -6.41
CA ARG A 114 -9.31 33.11 -6.88
C ARG A 114 -9.30 31.71 -6.25
N PRO A 115 -10.40 31.30 -5.58
CA PRO A 115 -10.52 29.98 -4.95
C PRO A 115 -10.30 28.83 -5.95
N ASP A 116 -10.77 28.98 -7.18
CA ASP A 116 -10.67 27.94 -8.22
C ASP A 116 -9.22 27.62 -8.62
N TYR A 117 -8.30 28.57 -8.50
CA TYR A 117 -6.87 28.35 -8.76
C TYR A 117 -6.17 27.80 -7.53
N LEU A 118 -6.50 28.30 -6.34
CA LEU A 118 -5.98 27.78 -5.07
C LEU A 118 -6.34 26.31 -4.88
N ASP A 119 -7.59 25.91 -5.15
CA ASP A 119 -8.04 24.52 -5.04
C ASP A 119 -7.25 23.59 -5.98
N ARG A 120 -7.00 24.02 -7.22
CA ARG A 120 -6.19 23.25 -8.19
C ARG A 120 -4.73 23.15 -7.76
N LEU A 121 -4.21 24.20 -7.15
CA LEU A 121 -2.82 24.31 -6.70
C LEU A 121 -2.60 23.50 -5.41
N THR A 122 -3.58 23.45 -4.52
CA THR A 122 -3.63 22.52 -3.38
C THR A 122 -3.70 21.07 -3.86
N ILE A 123 -4.54 20.76 -4.86
CA ILE A 123 -4.58 19.42 -5.46
C ILE A 123 -3.22 19.06 -6.09
N LEU A 124 -2.56 19.99 -6.78
CA LEU A 124 -1.24 19.73 -7.37
C LEU A 124 -0.18 19.45 -6.30
N ARG A 125 -0.16 20.25 -5.22
CA ARG A 125 0.76 20.08 -4.09
C ARG A 125 0.53 18.76 -3.37
N ASP A 126 -0.73 18.42 -3.09
CA ASP A 126 -1.10 17.17 -2.42
C ASP A 126 -0.86 15.94 -3.33
N GLN A 127 -0.93 16.12 -4.66
CA GLN A 127 -0.64 15.04 -5.63
C GLN A 127 0.85 14.75 -5.83
N VAL A 128 1.78 15.65 -5.42
CA VAL A 128 3.21 15.29 -5.38
C VAL A 128 3.44 14.10 -4.42
N PHE A 129 2.68 14.05 -3.32
CA PHE A 129 2.75 12.97 -2.35
C PHE A 129 2.18 11.62 -2.86
N VAL A 130 1.31 11.67 -3.88
CA VAL A 130 0.81 10.46 -4.56
C VAL A 130 1.91 9.79 -5.38
N LEU A 131 2.86 10.57 -5.92
CA LEU A 131 3.97 10.02 -6.70
C LEU A 131 4.88 9.11 -5.86
N ASP A 132 5.14 9.49 -4.61
CA ASP A 132 5.92 8.72 -3.64
C ASP A 132 5.34 7.30 -3.46
N HIS A 133 4.03 7.22 -3.23
CA HIS A 133 3.32 5.96 -3.04
C HIS A 133 3.29 5.11 -4.31
N MET A 134 3.19 5.74 -5.48
CA MET A 134 3.18 5.03 -6.76
C MET A 134 4.50 4.30 -7.03
N TYR A 135 5.65 4.93 -6.78
CA TYR A 135 6.95 4.27 -6.95
C TYR A 135 7.14 3.11 -5.98
N MET A 136 6.73 3.30 -4.72
CA MET A 136 6.77 2.22 -3.73
C MET A 136 5.91 1.03 -4.16
N SER A 137 4.68 1.30 -4.59
CA SER A 137 3.77 0.25 -5.06
C SER A 137 4.35 -0.45 -6.30
N LEU A 138 4.93 0.28 -7.26
CA LEU A 138 5.52 -0.32 -8.45
C LEU A 138 6.71 -1.23 -8.12
N PHE A 139 7.69 -0.75 -7.36
CA PHE A 139 8.89 -1.52 -7.00
C PHE A 139 8.55 -2.74 -6.17
N THR A 140 7.69 -2.58 -5.17
CA THR A 140 7.24 -3.71 -4.35
C THR A 140 6.47 -4.71 -5.21
N THR A 141 5.53 -4.28 -6.05
CA THR A 141 4.76 -5.18 -6.92
C THR A 141 5.67 -5.98 -7.86
N CYS A 142 6.66 -5.35 -8.49
CA CYS A 142 7.66 -6.06 -9.30
C CYS A 142 8.46 -7.09 -8.48
N GLY A 143 8.86 -6.74 -7.25
CA GLY A 143 9.52 -7.68 -6.34
C GLY A 143 8.62 -8.86 -5.94
N TRP A 144 7.34 -8.61 -5.67
CA TRP A 144 6.35 -9.65 -5.39
C TRP A 144 6.14 -10.59 -6.60
N ILE A 145 6.05 -10.04 -7.81
CA ILE A 145 5.94 -10.82 -9.05
C ILE A 145 7.18 -11.68 -9.26
N LEU A 146 8.38 -11.09 -9.13
CA LEU A 146 9.63 -11.84 -9.26
C LEU A 146 9.69 -12.98 -8.25
N ARG A 147 9.37 -12.71 -6.97
CA ARG A 147 9.33 -13.75 -5.94
C ARG A 147 8.32 -14.85 -6.29
N LEU A 148 7.11 -14.49 -6.74
CA LEU A 148 6.11 -15.47 -7.17
C LEU A 148 6.64 -16.36 -8.30
N VAL A 149 7.28 -15.78 -9.32
CA VAL A 149 7.89 -16.52 -10.43
C VAL A 149 8.98 -17.46 -9.94
N VAL A 150 9.87 -17.00 -9.06
CA VAL A 150 10.93 -17.83 -8.48
C VAL A 150 10.35 -18.96 -7.64
N THR A 151 9.36 -18.69 -6.79
CA THR A 151 8.70 -19.72 -5.96
C THR A 151 7.99 -20.76 -6.81
N ILE A 152 7.25 -20.36 -7.84
CA ILE A 152 6.61 -21.29 -8.78
C ILE A 152 7.67 -22.10 -9.52
N GLY A 153 8.74 -21.46 -10.00
CA GLY A 153 9.85 -22.15 -10.66
C GLY A 153 10.51 -23.19 -9.75
N LEU A 154 10.71 -22.87 -8.47
CA LEU A 154 11.25 -23.79 -7.47
C LEU A 154 10.31 -24.98 -7.24
N LEU A 155 9.00 -24.74 -7.14
CA LEU A 155 7.98 -25.77 -7.01
C LEU A 155 7.97 -26.73 -8.21
N VAL A 156 7.96 -26.17 -9.43
CA VAL A 156 7.99 -26.94 -10.69
C VAL A 156 9.26 -27.77 -10.78
N SER A 157 10.40 -27.24 -10.33
CA SER A 157 11.68 -27.97 -10.34
C SER A 157 11.68 -29.19 -9.42
N ILE A 158 10.84 -29.20 -8.38
CA ILE A 158 10.68 -30.34 -7.48
C ILE A 158 9.65 -31.32 -8.06
N HIS A 159 8.44 -30.86 -8.38
CA HIS A 159 7.43 -31.67 -9.01
C HIS A 159 6.44 -30.78 -9.78
N PRO A 160 6.19 -31.00 -11.08
CA PRO A 160 5.40 -30.10 -11.92
C PRO A 160 3.95 -29.95 -11.45
N ILE A 161 3.39 -30.96 -10.77
CA ILE A 161 2.04 -30.88 -10.20
C ILE A 161 1.89 -29.80 -9.13
N LEU A 162 2.98 -29.43 -8.45
CA LEU A 162 2.94 -28.39 -7.41
C LEU A 162 2.61 -27.02 -7.98
N ALA A 163 2.81 -26.80 -9.29
CA ALA A 163 2.33 -25.59 -9.97
C ALA A 163 0.81 -25.42 -9.86
N ALA A 164 0.05 -26.52 -9.67
CA ALA A 164 -1.38 -26.46 -9.43
C ALA A 164 -1.72 -25.67 -8.15
N LEU A 165 -0.84 -25.64 -7.15
CA LEU A 165 -1.02 -24.86 -5.93
C LEU A 165 -1.14 -23.35 -6.21
N ALA A 166 -0.46 -22.87 -7.25
CA ALA A 166 -0.57 -21.46 -7.68
C ALA A 166 -1.98 -21.14 -8.23
N LEU A 167 -2.68 -22.11 -8.83
CA LEU A 167 -4.07 -21.94 -9.27
C LEU A 167 -5.01 -21.79 -8.06
N PHE A 168 -4.76 -22.51 -6.97
CA PHE A 168 -5.51 -22.36 -5.71
C PHE A 168 -5.26 -21.03 -5.00
N ALA A 169 -4.21 -20.28 -5.37
CA ALA A 169 -3.97 -18.93 -4.88
C ALA A 169 -4.81 -17.87 -5.61
N LEU A 170 -5.29 -18.12 -6.83
CA LEU A 170 -6.07 -17.16 -7.62
C LEU A 170 -7.36 -16.66 -6.92
N PRO A 171 -8.14 -17.50 -6.22
CA PRO A 171 -9.28 -17.06 -5.43
C PRO A 171 -8.94 -16.06 -4.33
N THR A 172 -7.71 -16.02 -3.83
CA THR A 172 -7.28 -15.02 -2.83
C THR A 172 -7.06 -13.64 -3.46
N VAL A 173 -6.73 -13.60 -4.75
CA VAL A 173 -6.42 -12.36 -5.50
C VAL A 173 -7.68 -11.74 -6.10
N ALA A 174 -8.69 -12.54 -6.43
CA ALA A 174 -9.94 -12.02 -7.01
C ALA A 174 -10.63 -10.98 -6.10
N PRO A 175 -10.75 -11.18 -4.76
CA PRO A 175 -11.30 -10.19 -3.84
C PRO A 175 -10.59 -8.85 -3.83
N THR A 176 -9.28 -8.84 -4.03
CA THR A 176 -8.41 -7.66 -3.92
C THR A 176 -8.72 -6.61 -4.99
N SER A 177 -9.31 -7.02 -6.12
CA SER A 177 -9.64 -6.13 -7.24
C SER A 177 -10.94 -5.32 -7.02
N TRP A 178 -11.95 -5.91 -6.39
CA TRP A 178 -13.29 -5.30 -6.26
C TRP A 178 -13.58 -4.78 -4.84
N ARG A 179 -12.96 -5.39 -3.82
CA ARG A 179 -13.16 -5.02 -2.41
C ARG A 179 -12.88 -3.53 -2.14
N PRO A 180 -11.78 -2.93 -2.63
CA PRO A 180 -11.53 -1.50 -2.42
C PRO A 180 -12.60 -0.62 -3.06
N ALA A 181 -13.13 -1.00 -4.23
CA ALA A 181 -14.16 -0.25 -4.93
C ALA A 181 -15.50 -0.30 -4.17
N VAL A 182 -15.89 -1.48 -3.68
CA VAL A 182 -17.14 -1.65 -2.92
C VAL A 182 -17.09 -1.00 -1.54
N GLU A 183 -15.97 -1.14 -0.83
CA GLU A 183 -15.79 -0.46 0.45
C GLU A 183 -15.78 1.06 0.28
N ARG A 184 -15.11 1.58 -0.76
CA ARG A 184 -15.10 3.01 -1.07
C ARG A 184 -16.47 3.53 -1.45
N ALA A 185 -17.23 2.81 -2.27
CA ALA A 185 -18.61 3.18 -2.60
C ALA A 185 -19.52 3.22 -1.35
N ALA A 186 -19.32 2.28 -0.41
CA ALA A 186 -20.04 2.28 0.86
C ALA A 186 -19.64 3.45 1.77
N GLU A 187 -18.36 3.82 1.78
CA GLU A 187 -17.86 5.00 2.50
C GLU A 187 -18.41 6.30 1.91
N GLU A 188 -18.40 6.44 0.59
CA GLU A 188 -18.96 7.60 -0.12
C GLU A 188 -20.47 7.73 0.14
N ALA A 189 -21.22 6.63 0.11
CA ALA A 189 -22.65 6.60 0.46
C ALA A 189 -22.93 6.90 1.95
N GLY A 190 -21.94 6.68 2.82
CA GLY A 190 -21.99 7.00 4.25
C GLY A 190 -21.46 8.39 4.61
N ALA A 191 -20.86 9.11 3.66
CA ALA A 191 -20.06 10.30 3.92
C ALA A 191 -20.84 11.43 4.61
N GLN A 192 -22.13 11.60 4.29
CA GLN A 192 -22.98 12.61 4.94
C GLN A 192 -23.16 12.33 6.44
N ALA A 193 -23.45 11.08 6.80
CA ALA A 193 -23.65 10.67 8.19
C ALA A 193 -22.34 10.76 8.99
N GLN A 194 -21.21 10.43 8.37
CA GLN A 194 -19.87 10.62 8.94
C GLN A 194 -19.55 12.11 9.17
N ARG A 195 -19.82 12.98 8.19
CA ARG A 195 -19.65 14.44 8.33
C ARG A 195 -20.48 15.00 9.48
N LEU A 196 -21.74 14.58 9.60
CA LEU A 196 -22.62 14.99 10.70
C LEU A 196 -22.11 14.51 12.06
N ALA A 197 -21.73 13.23 12.18
CA ALA A 197 -21.19 12.69 13.43
C ALA A 197 -19.91 13.42 13.88
N LYS A 198 -19.03 13.76 12.92
CA LYS A 198 -17.82 14.57 13.18
C LYS A 198 -18.19 15.99 13.61
N HIS A 199 -19.09 16.65 12.89
CA HIS A 199 -19.53 18.01 13.23
C HIS A 199 -20.13 18.09 14.63
N LEU A 200 -21.02 17.14 15.01
CA LEU A 200 -21.61 17.10 16.35
C LEU A 200 -20.57 16.85 17.44
N PHE A 201 -19.54 16.05 17.15
CA PHE A 201 -18.41 15.88 18.05
C PHE A 201 -17.64 17.20 18.23
N ASP A 202 -17.28 17.85 17.12
CA ASP A 202 -16.54 19.12 17.15
C ASP A 202 -17.32 20.22 17.88
N VAL A 203 -18.64 20.32 17.67
CA VAL A 203 -19.52 21.26 18.40
C VAL A 203 -19.53 20.98 19.91
N ALA A 204 -19.51 19.72 20.32
CA ALA A 204 -19.53 19.34 21.73
C ALA A 204 -18.17 19.52 22.42
N THR A 205 -17.05 19.36 21.69
CA THR A 205 -15.70 19.32 22.29
C THR A 205 -14.87 20.58 22.07
N THR A 206 -15.23 21.45 21.13
CA THR A 206 -14.48 22.69 20.87
C THR A 206 -14.87 23.82 21.83
N ALA A 207 -13.87 24.64 22.22
CA ALA A 207 -14.02 25.65 23.25
C ALA A 207 -15.02 26.79 22.93
N PRO A 208 -15.16 27.27 21.67
CA PRO A 208 -16.14 28.32 21.36
C PRO A 208 -17.61 27.87 21.52
N PRO A 209 -18.09 26.77 20.89
CA PRO A 209 -19.48 26.32 21.03
C PRO A 209 -19.77 25.52 22.31
N GLY A 210 -18.75 24.92 22.94
CA GLY A 210 -18.94 24.09 24.14
C GLY A 210 -19.54 24.84 25.34
N LYS A 211 -19.41 26.17 25.38
CA LYS A 211 -20.03 27.01 26.42
C LYS A 211 -21.56 27.05 26.25
N GLU A 212 -22.04 27.21 25.02
CA GLU A 212 -23.46 27.22 24.69
C GLU A 212 -24.10 25.86 24.98
N VAL A 213 -23.39 24.76 24.71
CA VAL A 213 -23.86 23.39 25.01
C VAL A 213 -24.09 23.18 26.51
N ARG A 214 -23.20 23.71 27.36
CA ARG A 214 -23.34 23.61 28.83
C ARG A 214 -24.46 24.50 29.36
N VAL A 215 -24.58 25.73 28.86
CA VAL A 215 -25.61 26.69 29.28
C VAL A 215 -27.01 26.23 28.85
N SER A 216 -27.14 25.69 27.65
CA SER A 216 -28.42 25.21 27.11
C SER A 216 -28.80 23.79 27.55
N GLY A 217 -27.90 23.05 28.20
CA GLY A 217 -28.15 21.69 28.68
C GLY A 217 -28.36 20.66 27.56
N ILE A 218 -27.99 20.94 26.31
CA ILE A 218 -28.27 20.07 25.14
C ILE A 218 -27.27 18.91 24.97
N GLY A 219 -26.35 18.70 25.91
CA GLY A 219 -25.28 17.71 25.80
C GLY A 219 -25.77 16.28 25.54
N GLU A 220 -26.78 15.82 26.27
CA GLU A 220 -27.38 14.49 26.09
C GLU A 220 -28.07 14.32 24.73
N ARG A 221 -28.61 15.40 24.17
CA ARG A 221 -29.18 15.40 22.82
C ARG A 221 -28.07 15.26 21.78
N LEU A 222 -26.99 16.02 21.90
CA LEU A 222 -25.84 15.93 20.98
C LEU A 222 -25.19 14.55 21.02
N LEU A 223 -25.07 13.93 22.19
CA LEU A 223 -24.56 12.56 22.32
C LEU A 223 -25.44 11.55 21.58
N ARG A 224 -26.77 11.61 21.76
CA ARG A 224 -27.72 10.74 21.06
C ARG A 224 -27.70 10.97 19.54
N ASP A 225 -27.71 12.21 19.09
CA ASP A 225 -27.73 12.55 17.67
C ASP A 225 -26.42 12.15 16.98
N ARG A 226 -25.28 12.34 17.65
CA ARG A 226 -23.96 11.87 17.19
C ARG A 226 -23.94 10.35 17.09
N ARG A 227 -24.47 9.65 18.10
CA ARG A 227 -24.54 8.18 18.12
C ARG A 227 -25.40 7.65 16.98
N ALA A 228 -26.59 8.21 16.78
CA ALA A 228 -27.48 7.83 15.68
C ALA A 228 -26.88 8.14 14.30
N ALA A 229 -26.17 9.26 14.15
CA ALA A 229 -25.44 9.57 12.91
C ALA A 229 -24.32 8.56 12.66
N TRP A 230 -23.53 8.23 13.69
CA TRP A 230 -22.46 7.25 13.60
C TRP A 230 -22.97 5.85 13.29
N GLU A 231 -24.06 5.40 13.91
CA GLU A 231 -24.65 4.07 13.66
C GLU A 231 -25.18 3.95 12.23
N ARG A 232 -25.77 5.00 11.67
CA ARG A 232 -26.22 5.03 10.27
C ARG A 232 -25.06 4.90 9.28
N TRP A 233 -23.94 5.55 9.57
CA TRP A 233 -22.70 5.37 8.79
C TRP A 233 -22.14 3.95 8.98
N TYR A 234 -21.97 3.53 10.22
CA TYR A 234 -21.35 2.26 10.58
C TYR A 234 -22.13 1.07 10.03
N ALA A 235 -23.46 1.06 10.09
CA ALA A 235 -24.27 -0.04 9.56
C ALA A 235 -24.06 -0.26 8.05
N ARG A 236 -23.88 0.81 7.27
CA ARG A 236 -23.64 0.73 5.83
C ARG A 236 -22.24 0.21 5.52
N VAL A 237 -21.22 0.78 6.18
CA VAL A 237 -19.82 0.37 6.00
C VAL A 237 -19.60 -1.05 6.52
N ALA A 238 -20.19 -1.41 7.66
CA ALA A 238 -20.08 -2.73 8.26
C ALA A 238 -20.67 -3.81 7.35
N ARG A 239 -21.83 -3.58 6.72
CA ARG A 239 -22.41 -4.55 5.79
C ARG A 239 -21.50 -4.82 4.59
N ALA A 240 -20.92 -3.77 4.01
CA ALA A 240 -19.97 -3.91 2.91
C ALA A 240 -18.70 -4.67 3.36
N ARG A 241 -18.17 -4.34 4.55
CA ARG A 241 -16.99 -5.01 5.13
C ARG A 241 -17.24 -6.46 5.51
N TRP A 242 -18.43 -6.82 6.01
CA TRP A 242 -18.79 -8.21 6.30
C TRP A 242 -18.92 -9.03 5.01
N GLY A 243 -19.52 -8.46 3.97
CA GLY A 243 -19.57 -9.10 2.66
C GLY A 243 -18.18 -9.32 2.07
N SER A 244 -17.32 -8.30 2.10
CA SER A 244 -15.95 -8.43 1.60
C SER A 244 -15.09 -9.36 2.47
N ALA A 245 -15.33 -9.41 3.78
CA ALA A 245 -14.68 -10.35 4.69
C ALA A 245 -15.06 -11.80 4.37
N ALA A 246 -16.34 -12.10 4.14
CA ALA A 246 -16.77 -13.44 3.78
C ALA A 246 -16.10 -13.94 2.50
N TRP A 247 -16.03 -13.10 1.45
CA TRP A 247 -15.34 -13.44 0.21
C TRP A 247 -13.83 -13.64 0.40
N HIS A 248 -13.20 -12.82 1.23
CA HIS A 248 -11.80 -12.98 1.57
C HIS A 248 -11.56 -14.30 2.31
N THR A 249 -12.38 -14.62 3.31
CA THR A 249 -12.32 -15.89 4.05
C THR A 249 -12.53 -17.10 3.12
N LEU A 250 -13.48 -17.03 2.19
CA LEU A 250 -13.69 -18.07 1.19
C LEU A 250 -12.47 -18.27 0.29
N GLY A 251 -11.85 -17.18 -0.17
CA GLY A 251 -10.62 -17.26 -0.96
C GLY A 251 -9.49 -17.97 -0.22
N TRP A 252 -9.30 -17.63 1.06
CA TRP A 252 -8.31 -18.30 1.92
C TRP A 252 -8.67 -19.74 2.27
N ALA A 253 -9.96 -20.07 2.41
CA ALA A 253 -10.42 -21.43 2.65
C ALA A 253 -10.16 -22.34 1.44
N VAL A 254 -10.39 -21.85 0.21
CA VAL A 254 -10.06 -22.58 -1.02
C VAL A 254 -8.56 -22.78 -1.16
N PHE A 255 -7.76 -21.75 -0.84
CA PHE A 255 -6.31 -21.86 -0.85
C PHE A 255 -5.78 -22.87 0.17
N GLY A 256 -6.34 -22.89 1.39
CA GLY A 256 -5.92 -23.84 2.43
C GLY A 256 -6.39 -25.28 2.20
N ALA A 257 -7.35 -25.50 1.31
CA ALA A 257 -7.88 -26.83 0.99
C ALA A 257 -7.14 -27.53 -0.17
N GLY A 258 -6.40 -26.78 -0.99
CA GLY A 258 -5.57 -27.29 -2.10
C GLY A 258 -4.13 -27.49 -1.68
#